data_AF-A0A9J6MZV1-F1
#
_entry.id   AF-A0A9J6MZV1-F1
#
_cell.length_a   1.000
_cell.length_b   1.000
_cell.length_c   1.000
_cell.angle_alpha   90.00
_cell.angle_beta   90.00
_cell.angle_gamma   90.00
#
_symmetry.space_group_name_H-M   'P 1'
#
loop_
_entity.id
_entity.type
_entity.pdbx_description
1 polymer ?
#
loop_
_entity_poly.entity_id
_entity_poly.type
_entity_poly.pdbx_seq_one_letter_code
_entity_poly.pdbx_strand_id
1 'polypeptide(L)'
;RLGDLVAGTVVVHERGTKAKKKPSGIVKEIQNRGLSKDDLIFDEWALRSLGMKDWKLIRTYADRFVQLPVTERNQLTGQIAEIMLPKIGVEATGHSDIELENLLLLLYLHLRDEWEFEL
;
A
#
# COMPACT_ATOMS: atom_id res chain seq x y z
N ARG A 1 3.34 2.03 22.35
CA ARG A 1 4.69 1.72 21.84
C ARG A 1 4.56 0.44 21.02
N LEU A 2 4.26 0.60 19.74
CA LEU A 2 4.16 -0.46 18.74
C LEU A 2 5.34 -0.18 17.80
N GLY A 3 6.42 -0.94 17.72
CA GLY A 3 6.63 -2.34 18.06
C GLY A 3 7.27 -2.95 16.83
N ASP A 4 8.60 -2.91 16.78
CA ASP A 4 9.51 -3.64 15.88
C ASP A 4 8.97 -4.06 14.50
N LEU A 5 9.31 -3.29 13.46
CA LEU A 5 9.34 -3.77 12.07
C LEU A 5 10.52 -4.75 11.92
N VAL A 6 10.29 -6.01 12.32
CA VAL A 6 11.21 -7.13 12.05
C VAL A 6 11.25 -7.37 10.54
N ALA A 7 12.44 -7.22 9.98
CA ALA A 7 12.80 -7.64 8.63
C ALA A 7 12.70 -9.17 8.50
N GLY A 8 11.50 -9.68 8.23
CA GLY A 8 11.26 -11.07 7.87
C GLY A 8 11.15 -11.19 6.36
N THR A 9 12.02 -11.98 5.74
CA THR A 9 11.94 -12.30 4.31
C THR A 9 10.64 -13.06 4.03
N VAL A 10 9.68 -12.46 3.32
CA VAL A 10 8.40 -13.12 3.03
C VAL A 10 8.41 -13.91 1.72
N VAL A 11 7.98 -15.16 1.84
CA VAL A 11 7.70 -16.11 0.76
C VAL A 11 6.29 -15.83 0.22
N VAL A 12 6.20 -15.29 -1.00
CA VAL A 12 4.92 -15.00 -1.66
C VAL A 12 4.29 -16.29 -2.18
N HIS A 13 3.07 -16.60 -1.75
CA HIS A 13 2.18 -17.50 -2.49
C HIS A 13 1.42 -16.71 -3.56
N GLU A 14 1.79 -16.90 -4.83
CA GLU A 14 0.98 -16.50 -5.98
C GLU A 14 -0.36 -17.24 -5.94
N ARG A 15 -1.43 -16.59 -5.48
CA ARG A 15 -2.79 -17.09 -5.67
C ARG A 15 -3.41 -16.42 -6.89
N GLY A 16 -3.40 -17.11 -8.02
CA GLY A 16 -4.33 -16.84 -9.12
C GLY A 16 -3.70 -16.60 -10.49
N THR A 17 -3.56 -17.69 -11.23
CA THR A 17 -3.33 -17.73 -12.68
C THR A 17 -4.39 -16.96 -13.48
N LYS A 18 -4.14 -15.72 -13.91
CA LYS A 18 -4.77 -15.11 -15.11
C LYS A 18 -3.82 -14.17 -15.84
N ALA A 19 -3.50 -14.54 -17.09
CA ALA A 19 -2.81 -13.82 -18.17
C ALA A 19 -1.57 -12.98 -17.80
N LYS A 20 -0.40 -13.37 -18.33
CA LYS A 20 0.91 -12.69 -18.25
C LYS A 20 0.88 -11.24 -18.77
N LYS A 21 0.21 -10.31 -18.09
CA LYS A 21 0.50 -8.88 -18.20
C LYS A 21 1.80 -8.64 -17.43
N LYS A 22 2.73 -7.88 -18.01
CA LYS A 22 3.96 -7.47 -17.30
C LYS A 22 3.53 -6.92 -15.92
N PRO A 23 4.14 -7.35 -14.81
CA PRO A 23 3.80 -6.80 -13.51
C PRO A 23 3.95 -5.28 -13.58
N SER A 24 2.92 -4.56 -13.15
CA SER A 24 2.93 -3.10 -13.10
C SER A 24 4.15 -2.64 -12.32
N GLY A 25 4.71 -1.46 -12.65
CA GLY A 25 5.92 -0.98 -11.99
C GLY A 25 5.79 -0.99 -10.47
N ILE A 26 4.60 -0.70 -9.95
CA ILE A 26 4.31 -0.75 -8.52
C ILE A 26 4.37 -2.15 -7.90
N VAL A 27 3.93 -3.19 -8.61
CA VAL A 27 4.02 -4.57 -8.11
C VAL A 27 5.47 -5.00 -7.98
N LYS A 28 6.34 -4.60 -8.93
CA LYS A 28 7.78 -4.85 -8.83
C LYS A 28 8.40 -4.11 -7.66
N GLU A 29 7.99 -2.86 -7.42
CA GLU A 29 8.50 -2.07 -6.30
C GLU A 29 8.13 -2.68 -4.95
N ILE A 30 6.88 -3.12 -4.80
CA ILE A 30 6.40 -3.84 -3.60
C ILE A 30 7.23 -5.12 -3.38
N GLN A 31 7.47 -5.89 -4.44
CA GLN A 31 8.32 -7.09 -4.38
C GLN A 31 9.77 -6.77 -4.02
N ASN A 32 10.35 -5.73 -4.60
CA ASN A 32 11.72 -5.28 -4.29
C ASN A 32 11.87 -4.86 -2.83
N ARG A 33 10.81 -4.29 -2.24
CA ARG A 33 10.75 -3.91 -0.82
C ARG A 33 10.42 -5.09 0.10
N GLY A 34 10.08 -6.25 -0.47
CA GLY A 34 9.70 -7.44 0.30
C GLY A 34 8.36 -7.31 1.02
N LEU A 35 7.49 -6.40 0.60
CA LEU A 35 6.22 -6.14 1.26
C LEU A 35 5.17 -7.21 0.91
N SER A 36 4.52 -7.74 1.93
CA SER A 36 3.41 -8.69 1.86
C SER A 36 2.22 -8.21 2.68
N LYS A 37 1.02 -8.67 2.31
CA LYS A 37 -0.21 -8.39 3.07
C LYS A 37 -0.17 -8.88 4.50
N ASP A 38 0.61 -9.92 4.75
CA ASP A 38 0.80 -10.49 6.07
C ASP A 38 1.71 -9.64 6.97
N ASP A 39 2.47 -8.69 6.39
CA ASP A 39 3.36 -7.81 7.16
C ASP A 39 2.58 -6.81 8.01
N LEU A 40 1.37 -6.45 7.57
CA LEU A 40 0.50 -5.56 8.30
C LEU A 40 -0.97 -5.94 8.08
N ILE A 41 -1.59 -6.38 9.16
CA ILE A 41 -3.02 -6.66 9.21
C ILE A 41 -3.72 -5.36 9.61
N PHE A 42 -4.46 -4.78 8.67
CA PHE A 42 -5.37 -3.69 8.98
C PHE A 42 -6.67 -4.24 9.54
N ASP A 43 -7.36 -3.40 10.31
CA ASP A 43 -8.71 -3.72 10.79
C ASP A 43 -9.67 -3.88 9.59
N GLU A 44 -10.30 -5.05 9.48
CA GLU A 44 -11.17 -5.40 8.35
C GLU A 44 -12.39 -4.48 8.25
N TRP A 45 -12.92 -4.01 9.39
CA TRP A 45 -14.04 -3.07 9.40
C TRP A 45 -13.60 -1.71 8.89
N ALA A 46 -12.39 -1.28 9.25
CA ALA A 46 -11.81 -0.03 8.76
C ALA A 46 -11.52 -0.09 7.24
N LEU A 47 -11.01 -1.22 6.72
CA LEU A 47 -10.84 -1.43 5.27
C LEU A 47 -12.18 -1.35 4.53
N ARG A 48 -13.21 -2.03 5.02
CA ARG A 48 -14.57 -1.99 4.43
C ARG A 48 -15.23 -0.63 4.48
N SER A 49 -14.79 0.25 5.38
CA SER A 49 -15.26 1.64 5.44
C SER A 49 -14.69 2.51 4.32
N LEU A 50 -13.59 2.08 3.68
CA LEU A 50 -12.98 2.79 2.56
C LEU A 50 -13.84 2.63 1.30
N GLY A 51 -14.18 3.76 0.69
CA GLY A 51 -15.05 3.79 -0.48
C GLY A 51 -14.27 3.84 -1.81
N MET A 52 -15.03 3.89 -2.90
CA MET A 52 -14.48 4.01 -4.27
C MET A 52 -13.55 5.23 -4.45
N LYS A 53 -13.81 6.32 -3.73
CA LYS A 53 -12.95 7.53 -3.77
C LYS A 53 -11.58 7.26 -3.15
N ASP A 54 -11.54 6.55 -2.03
CA ASP A 54 -10.32 6.19 -1.30
C ASP A 54 -9.50 5.17 -2.10
N TRP A 55 -10.18 4.17 -2.66
CA TRP A 55 -9.57 3.24 -3.60
C TRP A 55 -8.94 3.97 -4.80
N LYS A 56 -9.69 4.87 -5.45
CA LYS A 56 -9.17 5.65 -6.58
C LYS A 56 -7.95 6.49 -6.19
N LEU A 57 -7.96 7.07 -4.99
CA LEU A 57 -6.84 7.87 -4.47
C LEU A 57 -5.58 7.00 -4.33
N ILE A 58 -5.69 5.88 -3.60
CA ILE A 58 -4.58 4.95 -3.37
C ILE A 58 -4.07 4.33 -4.68
N ARG A 59 -4.97 3.92 -5.57
CA ARG A 59 -4.61 3.41 -6.90
C ARG A 59 -3.85 4.46 -7.72
N THR A 60 -4.33 5.71 -7.74
CA THR A 60 -3.67 6.79 -8.50
C THR A 60 -2.29 7.09 -7.93
N TYR A 61 -2.15 7.07 -6.60
CA TYR A 61 -0.87 7.18 -5.93
C TYR A 61 0.09 6.05 -6.34
N ALA A 62 -0.36 4.79 -6.23
CA ALA A 62 0.40 3.59 -6.61
C ALA A 62 0.86 3.63 -8.07
N ASP A 63 -0.01 4.04 -9.00
CA ASP A 63 0.31 4.14 -10.43
C ASP A 63 1.39 5.19 -10.72
N ARG A 64 1.40 6.30 -9.96
CA ARG A 64 2.38 7.40 -10.10
C ARG A 64 3.65 7.18 -9.29
N PHE A 65 3.62 6.36 -8.24
CA PHE A 65 4.70 6.16 -7.28
C PHE A 65 6.05 5.89 -7.93
N VAL A 66 6.08 5.00 -8.91
CA VAL A 66 7.29 4.58 -9.62
C VAL A 66 7.75 5.56 -10.70
N GLN A 67 6.92 6.56 -11.03
CA GLN A 67 7.19 7.57 -12.04
C GLN A 67 7.70 8.89 -11.43
N LEU A 68 7.48 9.09 -10.14
CA LEU A 68 7.81 10.32 -9.45
C LEU A 68 9.25 10.32 -8.92
N PRO A 69 9.97 11.45 -9.00
CA PRO A 69 11.21 11.67 -8.27
C PRO A 69 10.99 11.54 -6.76
N VAL A 70 12.03 11.12 -6.02
CA VAL A 70 11.96 10.89 -4.56
C VAL A 70 11.38 12.09 -3.80
N THR A 71 11.82 13.31 -4.10
CA THR A 71 11.34 14.50 -3.39
C THR A 71 9.83 14.73 -3.55
N GLU A 72 9.31 14.59 -4.77
CA GLU A 72 7.88 14.73 -5.06
C GLU A 72 7.08 13.57 -4.47
N ARG A 73 7.66 12.35 -4.52
CA ARG A 73 7.08 11.15 -3.95
C ARG A 73 6.92 11.29 -2.44
N ASN A 74 7.92 11.79 -1.72
CA ASN A 74 7.84 11.99 -0.27
C ASN A 74 6.75 13.01 0.09
N GLN A 75 6.70 14.14 -0.64
CA GLN A 75 5.64 15.14 -0.44
C GLN A 75 4.24 14.58 -0.69
N LEU A 76 4.06 13.84 -1.78
CA LEU A 76 2.79 13.21 -2.10
C LEU A 76 2.44 12.13 -1.06
N THR A 77 3.41 11.33 -0.65
CA THR A 77 3.23 10.28 0.36
C THR A 77 2.72 10.89 1.67
N GLY A 78 3.32 11.98 2.16
CA GLY A 78 2.85 12.66 3.36
C GLY A 78 1.39 13.09 3.25
N GLN A 79 1.02 13.74 2.14
CA GLN A 79 -0.37 14.19 1.92
C GLN A 79 -1.37 13.03 1.87
N ILE A 80 -1.03 11.95 1.18
CA ILE A 80 -1.91 10.77 1.08
C ILE A 80 -1.99 10.04 2.42
N ALA A 81 -0.88 9.94 3.15
CA ALA A 81 -0.82 9.32 4.46
C ALA A 81 -1.71 10.04 5.48
N GLU A 82 -1.66 11.37 5.51
CA GLU A 82 -2.51 12.20 6.38
C GLU A 82 -4.01 11.99 6.12
N ILE A 83 -4.39 11.66 4.88
CA ILE A 83 -5.78 11.43 4.50
C ILE A 83 -6.21 9.98 4.78
N MET A 84 -5.34 9.01 4.47
CA MET A 84 -5.70 7.60 4.40
C MET A 84 -5.43 6.83 5.69
N LEU A 85 -4.29 7.08 6.35
CA LEU A 85 -3.91 6.32 7.54
C LEU A 85 -4.89 6.52 8.71
N PRO A 86 -5.38 7.73 9.01
CA PRO A 86 -6.35 7.91 10.10
C PRO A 86 -7.67 7.16 9.86
N LYS A 87 -8.08 6.96 8.61
CA LYS A 87 -9.31 6.23 8.26
C LYS A 87 -9.22 4.74 8.60
N ILE A 88 -8.00 4.20 8.62
CA ILE A 88 -7.71 2.80 8.98
C ILE A 88 -7.16 2.68 10.41
N GLY A 89 -7.24 3.76 11.20
CA GLY A 89 -6.78 3.77 12.60
C GLY A 89 -5.26 3.82 12.77
N VAL A 90 -4.51 4.16 11.73
CA VAL A 90 -3.04 4.32 11.77
C VAL A 90 -2.69 5.79 11.87
N GLU A 91 -1.80 6.14 12.80
CA GLU A 91 -1.31 7.51 12.92
C GLU A 91 -0.20 7.76 11.91
N ALA A 92 -0.26 8.85 11.15
CA ALA A 92 0.78 9.20 10.18
C ALA A 92 2.01 9.87 10.83
N THR A 93 1.84 10.43 12.03
CA THR A 93 2.90 11.18 12.71
C THR A 93 3.97 10.24 13.28
N GLY A 94 5.22 10.68 13.28
CA GLY A 94 6.33 9.90 13.83
C GLY A 94 6.90 8.81 12.92
N HIS A 95 6.29 8.58 11.75
CA HIS A 95 6.83 7.73 10.70
C HIS A 95 7.76 8.50 9.77
N SER A 96 8.81 7.82 9.30
CA SER A 96 9.65 8.28 8.20
C SER A 96 8.91 8.20 6.86
N ASP A 97 9.36 8.97 5.87
CA ASP A 97 8.79 8.95 4.52
C ASP A 97 8.69 7.51 3.97
N ILE A 98 9.75 6.70 4.15
CA ILE A 98 9.81 5.31 3.67
C ILE A 98 8.76 4.43 4.38
N GLU A 99 8.55 4.61 5.68
CA GLU A 99 7.53 3.88 6.42
C GLU A 99 6.12 4.27 5.94
N LEU A 100 5.87 5.56 5.73
CA LEU A 100 4.60 6.03 5.16
C LEU A 100 4.36 5.47 3.76
N GLU A 101 5.39 5.44 2.90
CA GLU A 101 5.32 4.79 1.59
C GLU A 101 4.91 3.33 1.73
N ASN A 102 5.60 2.57 2.60
CA ASN A 102 5.34 1.15 2.79
C ASN A 102 3.92 0.90 3.32
N LEU A 103 3.45 1.70 4.29
CA LEU A 103 2.08 1.61 4.81
C LEU A 103 1.04 1.82 3.71
N LEU A 104 1.22 2.82 2.85
CA LEU A 104 0.31 3.10 1.74
C LEU A 104 0.35 2.01 0.66
N LEU A 105 1.53 1.42 0.39
CA LEU A 105 1.66 0.30 -0.54
C LEU A 105 1.01 -0.98 -0.02
N LEU A 106 1.13 -1.25 1.29
CA LEU A 106 0.41 -2.34 1.95
C LEU A 106 -1.09 -2.12 1.90
N LEU A 107 -1.57 -0.90 2.13
CA LEU A 107 -2.98 -0.55 1.99
C LEU A 107 -3.48 -0.76 0.56
N TYR A 108 -2.70 -0.36 -0.44
CA TYR A 108 -2.99 -0.64 -1.85
C TYR A 108 -3.13 -2.14 -2.12
N LEU A 109 -2.24 -2.97 -1.57
CA LEU A 109 -2.32 -4.42 -1.72
C LEU A 109 -3.62 -4.98 -1.14
N HIS A 110 -3.98 -4.59 0.08
CA HIS A 110 -5.21 -5.05 0.73
C HIS A 110 -6.45 -4.66 -0.06
N LEU A 111 -6.58 -3.38 -0.45
CA LEU A 111 -7.71 -2.89 -1.22
C LEU A 111 -7.78 -3.46 -2.64
N ARG A 112 -6.63 -3.71 -3.27
CA ARG A 112 -6.61 -4.28 -4.62
C ARG A 112 -7.36 -5.60 -4.69
N ASP A 113 -7.21 -6.49 -3.72
CA ASP A 113 -7.93 -7.77 -3.75
C ASP A 113 -9.44 -7.60 -3.55
N GLU A 114 -9.89 -6.57 -2.83
CA GLU A 114 -11.32 -6.32 -2.66
C GLU A 114 -11.95 -5.70 -3.92
N TRP A 115 -11.21 -4.82 -4.62
CA TRP A 115 -11.75 -4.00 -5.71
C TRP A 115 -11.37 -4.48 -7.12
N GLU A 116 -10.36 -5.33 -7.29
CA GLU A 116 -9.94 -5.86 -8.61
C GLU A 116 -10.90 -6.94 -9.16
N PHE A 117 -11.87 -7.41 -8.36
CA PHE A 117 -12.92 -8.31 -8.84
C PHE A 117 -14.07 -7.61 -9.60
N GLU A 118 -14.15 -6.27 -9.59
CA GLU A 118 -15.23 -5.51 -10.25
C GLU A 118 -14.86 -4.93 -11.63
N LEU A 119 -13.65 -5.18 -12.18
CA LEU A 119 -13.18 -4.60 -13.46
C LEU A 119 -12.87 -5.62 -14.56
#